data_AF-A0A4S9T1Y6-F1
#
_entry.id   AF-A0A4S9T1Y6-F1
#
_cell.length_a   1.000
_cell.length_b   1.000
_cell.length_c   1.000
_cell.angle_alpha   90.00
_cell.angle_beta   90.00
_cell.angle_gamma   90.00
#
_symmetry.space_group_name_H-M   'P 1'
#
loop_
_entity.id
_entity.type
_entity.pdbx_description
1 polymer ?
#
loop_
_entity_poly.entity_id
_entity_poly.type
_entity_poly.pdbx_seq_one_letter_code
_entity_poly.pdbx_strand_id
1 'polypeptide(L)'
;MHKRTYLSIFTVLLALLPCFATGTPPHALPNQNSGAQAESRIPRFLIEDLSPTEWRAEHERTRASLGDETYLALRKSEIDQKMRSSNDVLNDMIKAGQWKFPPVGNDVKPDRIGFGDGRVFDVGIKHGVPDYITDAMYATYGVGAGARSVPEEWLEFEVPIEKLKEEREQREKERQEALEMENTKILDGRYSVRDIDMGCFLNLESS
;
A
#
# COMPACT_ATOMS: atom_id res chain seq x y z
N MET A 1 -65.85 5.53 23.37
CA MET A 1 -65.75 4.27 24.14
C MET A 1 -64.31 3.80 24.09
N HIS A 2 -63.65 3.62 25.25
CA HIS A 2 -62.45 2.78 25.51
C HIS A 2 -61.13 3.17 24.78
N LYS A 3 -59.93 3.25 25.37
CA LYS A 3 -59.36 2.94 26.68
C LYS A 3 -57.95 3.60 26.78
N ARG A 4 -57.67 4.18 27.96
CA ARG A 4 -56.42 4.40 28.73
C ARG A 4 -55.04 4.01 28.13
N THR A 5 -54.05 4.92 28.12
CA THR A 5 -52.91 5.13 29.10
C THR A 5 -51.88 3.96 29.09
N TYR A 6 -50.56 4.13 28.99
CA TYR A 6 -49.63 4.67 30.00
C TYR A 6 -48.24 5.05 29.44
N LEU A 7 -47.75 6.20 29.91
CA LEU A 7 -46.36 6.67 29.88
C LEU A 7 -45.57 5.91 30.98
N SER A 8 -44.41 5.35 30.67
CA SER A 8 -43.52 4.75 31.69
C SER A 8 -42.19 5.50 31.70
N ILE A 9 -42.00 6.28 32.78
CA ILE A 9 -40.76 6.94 33.17
C ILE A 9 -40.22 6.10 34.32
N PHE A 10 -39.01 5.56 34.19
CA PHE A 10 -38.28 4.97 35.32
C PHE A 10 -36.99 5.74 35.57
N THR A 11 -37.07 6.56 36.60
CA THR A 11 -35.98 7.21 37.33
C THR A 11 -35.36 6.21 38.31
N VAL A 12 -34.03 6.13 38.37
CA VAL A 12 -33.32 5.66 39.57
C VAL A 12 -32.22 6.67 39.90
N LEU A 13 -32.31 7.22 41.09
CA LEU A 13 -31.45 8.27 41.63
C LEU A 13 -30.46 7.66 42.64
N LEU A 14 -29.19 8.00 42.45
CA LEU A 14 -28.04 8.23 43.36
C LEU A 14 -27.94 7.64 44.79
N ALA A 15 -26.66 7.47 45.16
CA ALA A 15 -25.98 7.70 46.48
C ALA A 15 -25.40 6.42 47.12
N LEU A 16 -24.19 6.31 47.70
CA LEU A 16 -23.15 7.21 48.21
C LEU A 16 -21.84 6.39 48.46
N LEU A 17 -20.67 7.02 48.34
CA LEU A 17 -19.32 6.64 48.86
C LEU A 17 -19.23 6.95 50.39
N PRO A 18 -18.32 6.36 51.23
CA PRO A 18 -16.89 6.76 51.28
C PRO A 18 -15.81 5.77 51.85
N CYS A 19 -14.56 5.97 51.38
CA CYS A 19 -13.21 5.91 52.02
C CYS A 19 -12.71 4.67 52.84
N PHE A 20 -11.42 4.30 53.05
CA PHE A 20 -10.07 4.89 52.93
C PHE A 20 -8.97 3.79 52.75
N ALA A 21 -7.88 4.17 52.06
CA ALA A 21 -6.45 3.85 52.26
C ALA A 21 -5.88 2.40 52.24
N THR A 22 -4.95 2.15 51.30
CA THR A 22 -3.53 1.85 51.60
C THR A 22 -2.68 1.93 50.33
N GLY A 23 -1.53 2.59 50.42
CA GLY A 23 -0.64 2.86 49.30
C GLY A 23 0.08 1.61 48.78
N THR A 24 0.15 1.51 47.46
CA THR A 24 1.18 0.79 46.71
C THR A 24 1.47 1.63 45.47
N PRO A 25 2.74 1.82 45.08
CA PRO A 25 3.02 2.51 43.83
C PRO A 25 2.43 1.65 42.70
N PRO A 26 1.73 2.22 41.70
CA PRO A 26 1.55 1.47 40.48
C PRO A 26 2.94 1.29 39.90
N HIS A 27 3.43 0.06 40.02
CA HIS A 27 4.50 -0.48 39.22
C HIS A 27 4.35 0.05 37.80
N ALA A 28 5.44 0.60 37.26
CA ALA A 28 5.53 1.02 35.89
C ALA A 28 4.85 -0.02 34.99
N LEU A 29 3.87 0.43 34.21
CA LEU A 29 3.31 -0.37 33.14
C LEU A 29 4.48 -0.90 32.31
N PRO A 30 4.55 -2.22 32.06
CA PRO A 30 5.57 -2.74 31.17
C PRO A 30 5.38 -2.07 29.82
N ASN A 31 6.50 -1.52 29.33
CA ASN A 31 6.66 -0.93 28.01
C ASN A 31 5.78 -1.68 26.99
N GLN A 32 4.68 -1.05 26.58
CA GLN A 32 3.79 -1.63 25.58
C GLN A 32 4.54 -1.64 24.27
N ASN A 33 5.00 -2.83 23.87
CA ASN A 33 5.54 -3.12 22.55
C ASN A 33 4.68 -2.44 21.49
N SER A 34 5.22 -1.39 20.87
CA SER A 34 4.57 -0.60 19.83
C SER A 34 4.18 -1.46 18.61
N GLY A 35 4.82 -2.61 18.42
CA GLY A 35 4.52 -3.58 17.37
C GLY A 35 3.17 -4.28 17.53
N ALA A 36 2.76 -4.64 18.75
CA ALA A 36 1.53 -5.40 18.99
C ALA A 36 0.26 -4.56 18.74
N GLN A 37 0.35 -3.25 18.92
CA GLN A 37 -0.78 -2.34 18.67
C GLN A 37 -0.93 -2.02 17.17
N ALA A 38 0.18 -2.00 16.42
CA ALA A 38 0.20 -1.81 14.97
C ALA A 38 -0.42 -3.01 14.22
N GLU A 39 -0.11 -4.24 14.63
CA GLU A 39 -0.70 -5.47 14.09
C GLU A 39 -2.23 -5.54 14.23
N SER A 40 -2.78 -4.99 15.32
CA SER A 40 -4.22 -5.02 15.58
C SER A 40 -5.08 -4.26 14.55
N ARG A 41 -4.46 -3.40 13.73
CA ARG A 41 -5.13 -2.62 12.68
C ARG A 41 -5.18 -3.34 11.33
N ILE A 42 -4.41 -4.42 11.17
CA ILE A 42 -4.40 -5.22 9.95
C ILE A 42 -5.54 -6.25 10.06
N PRO A 43 -6.48 -6.29 9.09
CA PRO A 43 -7.56 -7.26 9.12
C PRO A 43 -6.97 -8.67 8.99
N ARG A 44 -7.41 -9.55 9.88
CA ARG A 44 -7.07 -10.97 9.85
C ARG A 44 -8.24 -11.74 9.25
N PHE A 45 -7.95 -12.53 8.23
CA PHE A 45 -8.95 -13.35 7.54
C PHE A 45 -8.95 -14.78 8.09
N LEU A 46 -10.14 -15.41 8.17
CA LEU A 46 -10.27 -16.79 8.66
C LEU A 46 -9.39 -17.78 7.89
N ILE A 47 -9.16 -17.52 6.60
CA ILE A 47 -8.32 -18.36 5.75
C ILE A 47 -6.85 -18.36 6.15
N GLU A 48 -6.40 -17.43 6.99
CA GLU A 48 -5.03 -17.38 7.52
C GLU A 48 -4.78 -18.42 8.59
N ASP A 49 -5.82 -18.77 9.35
CA ASP A 49 -5.73 -19.70 10.47
C ASP A 49 -5.86 -21.17 10.03
N LEU A 50 -6.22 -21.42 8.77
CA LEU A 50 -6.34 -22.77 8.23
C LEU A 50 -4.97 -23.44 8.13
N SER A 51 -4.89 -24.75 8.33
CA SER A 51 -3.74 -25.54 7.88
C SER A 51 -3.66 -25.56 6.34
N PRO A 52 -2.51 -25.89 5.74
CA PRO A 52 -2.39 -26.01 4.27
C PRO A 52 -3.38 -27.00 3.63
N THR A 53 -3.79 -28.04 4.36
CA THR A 53 -4.81 -29.00 3.91
C THR A 53 -6.22 -28.40 3.99
N GLU A 54 -6.54 -27.70 5.07
CA GLU A 54 -7.83 -27.03 5.22
C GLU A 54 -8.00 -25.88 4.23
N TRP A 55 -6.93 -25.13 3.96
CA TRP A 55 -6.92 -24.10 2.91
C TRP A 55 -7.27 -24.68 1.54
N ARG A 56 -6.65 -25.78 1.13
CA ARG A 56 -6.95 -26.41 -0.16
C ARG A 56 -8.40 -26.85 -0.26
N ALA A 57 -8.92 -27.48 0.79
CA ALA A 57 -10.31 -27.90 0.83
C ALA A 57 -11.29 -26.71 0.81
N GLU A 58 -10.97 -25.62 1.53
CA GLU A 58 -11.74 -24.38 1.54
C GLU A 58 -11.71 -23.70 0.16
N HIS A 59 -10.54 -23.58 -0.45
CA HIS A 59 -10.31 -23.03 -1.79
C HIS A 59 -11.16 -23.76 -2.82
N GLU A 60 -11.06 -25.09 -2.89
CA GLU A 60 -11.82 -25.91 -3.83
C GLU A 60 -13.34 -25.78 -3.62
N ARG A 61 -13.80 -25.88 -2.36
CA ARG A 61 -15.22 -25.80 -2.01
C ARG A 61 -15.81 -24.41 -2.32
N THR A 62 -15.12 -23.34 -1.95
CA THR A 62 -15.59 -21.97 -2.13
C THR A 62 -15.56 -21.58 -3.61
N ARG A 63 -14.52 -21.97 -4.35
CA ARG A 63 -14.45 -21.79 -5.81
C ARG A 63 -15.58 -22.53 -6.52
N ALA A 64 -15.84 -23.79 -6.16
CA ALA A 64 -16.95 -24.57 -6.73
C ALA A 64 -18.32 -23.96 -6.41
N SER A 65 -18.49 -23.33 -5.25
CA SER A 65 -19.75 -22.70 -4.85
C SER A 65 -20.01 -21.34 -5.50
N LEU A 66 -18.97 -20.54 -5.73
CA LEU A 66 -19.09 -19.16 -6.22
C LEU A 66 -18.88 -19.03 -7.74
N GLY A 67 -18.15 -19.97 -8.34
CA GLY A 67 -17.60 -19.81 -9.69
C GLY A 67 -16.36 -18.90 -9.69
N ASP A 68 -15.56 -19.03 -10.75
CA ASP A 68 -14.21 -18.45 -10.83
C ASP A 68 -14.19 -16.92 -10.73
N GLU A 69 -15.11 -16.22 -11.39
CA GLU A 69 -15.15 -14.75 -11.39
C GLU A 69 -15.47 -14.18 -10.00
N THR A 70 -16.48 -14.75 -9.33
CA THR A 70 -16.89 -14.29 -7.99
C THR A 70 -15.86 -14.70 -6.94
N TYR A 71 -15.26 -15.89 -7.10
CA TYR A 71 -14.13 -16.32 -6.27
C TYR A 71 -12.93 -15.37 -6.39
N LEU A 72 -12.54 -15.02 -7.61
CA LEU A 72 -11.47 -14.05 -7.88
C LEU A 72 -11.77 -12.69 -7.24
N ALA A 73 -12.98 -12.17 -7.42
CA ALA A 73 -13.38 -10.89 -6.84
C ALA A 73 -13.29 -10.90 -5.30
N LEU A 74 -13.76 -11.99 -4.67
CA LEU A 74 -13.64 -12.18 -3.22
C LEU A 74 -12.16 -12.14 -2.79
N ARG A 75 -11.31 -12.99 -3.37
CA ARG A 75 -9.90 -13.09 -2.98
C ARG A 75 -9.11 -11.82 -3.21
N LYS A 76 -9.35 -11.15 -4.34
CA LYS A 76 -8.76 -9.83 -4.61
C LYS A 76 -9.17 -8.79 -3.58
N SER A 77 -10.44 -8.76 -3.19
CA SER A 77 -10.90 -7.84 -2.15
C SER A 77 -10.21 -8.08 -0.81
N GLU A 78 -10.03 -9.35 -0.42
CA GLU A 78 -9.32 -9.71 0.82
C GLU A 78 -7.84 -9.28 0.76
N ILE A 79 -7.15 -9.58 -0.35
CA ILE A 79 -5.75 -9.19 -0.63
C ILE A 79 -5.59 -7.67 -0.60
N ASP A 80 -6.44 -6.94 -1.33
CA ASP A 80 -6.42 -5.49 -1.40
C ASP A 80 -6.61 -4.86 -0.02
N GLN A 81 -7.56 -5.37 0.76
CA GLN A 81 -7.84 -4.85 2.09
C GLN A 81 -6.64 -5.07 3.02
N LYS A 82 -6.05 -6.27 3.02
CA LYS A 82 -4.85 -6.57 3.80
C LYS A 82 -3.69 -5.67 3.40
N MET A 83 -3.42 -5.57 2.10
CA MET A 83 -2.32 -4.77 1.55
C MET A 83 -2.47 -3.27 1.89
N ARG A 84 -3.68 -2.70 1.79
CA ARG A 84 -3.93 -1.30 2.18
C ARG A 84 -3.64 -1.07 3.65
N SER A 85 -4.21 -1.89 4.54
CA SER A 85 -3.98 -1.76 5.99
C SER A 85 -2.52 -1.97 6.37
N SER A 86 -1.84 -2.92 5.72
CA SER A 86 -0.40 -3.13 5.87
C SER A 86 0.42 -1.89 5.47
N ASN A 87 0.08 -1.29 4.33
CA ASN A 87 0.74 -0.06 3.86
C ASN A 87 0.48 1.12 4.79
N ASP A 88 -0.72 1.24 5.36
CA ASP A 88 -1.04 2.29 6.34
C ASP A 88 -0.19 2.14 7.61
N VAL A 89 -0.06 0.91 8.12
CA VAL A 89 0.82 0.61 9.26
C VAL A 89 2.28 0.95 8.93
N LEU A 90 2.77 0.53 7.76
CA LEU A 90 4.13 0.85 7.31
C LEU A 90 4.35 2.36 7.22
N ASN A 91 3.39 3.09 6.64
CA ASN A 91 3.44 4.55 6.54
C ASN A 91 3.47 5.23 7.92
N ASP A 92 2.72 4.72 8.90
CA ASP A 92 2.75 5.22 10.27
C ASP A 92 4.12 4.97 10.93
N MET A 93 4.71 3.78 10.75
CA MET A 93 6.05 3.47 11.24
C MET A 93 7.14 4.35 10.62
N ILE A 94 7.02 4.64 9.32
CA ILE A 94 7.89 5.58 8.61
C ILE A 94 7.77 6.99 9.22
N LYS A 95 6.55 7.49 9.40
CA LYS A 95 6.31 8.82 10.00
C LYS A 95 6.80 8.91 11.45
N ALA A 96 6.70 7.81 12.20
CA ALA A 96 7.20 7.71 13.56
C ALA A 96 8.72 7.53 13.64
N GLY A 97 9.43 7.42 12.49
CA GLY A 97 10.87 7.19 12.44
C GLY A 97 11.29 5.81 12.96
N GLN A 98 10.35 4.88 13.10
CA GLN A 98 10.59 3.50 13.56
C GLN A 98 11.13 2.62 12.43
N TRP A 99 10.85 2.99 11.18
CA TRP A 99 11.45 2.36 10.01
C TRP A 99 12.68 3.14 9.57
N LYS A 100 13.87 2.54 9.69
CA LYS A 100 15.06 3.07 9.04
C LYS A 100 15.10 2.54 7.62
N PHE A 101 14.77 3.40 6.66
CA PHE A 101 15.06 3.07 5.27
C PHE A 101 16.54 2.73 5.13
N PRO A 102 16.90 1.74 4.29
CA PRO A 102 18.27 1.63 3.84
C PRO A 102 18.70 3.01 3.31
N PRO A 103 19.97 3.41 3.48
CA PRO A 103 20.45 4.68 2.96
C PRO A 103 20.02 4.78 1.51
N VAL A 104 19.27 5.83 1.19
CA VAL A 104 18.92 6.15 -0.18
C VAL A 104 20.26 6.31 -0.89
N GLY A 105 20.60 5.37 -1.77
CA GLY A 105 21.73 5.56 -2.67
C GLY A 105 21.54 6.89 -3.40
N ASN A 106 22.60 7.52 -3.86
CA ASN A 106 22.50 8.75 -4.66
C ASN A 106 21.82 8.54 -6.04
N ASP A 107 21.12 7.42 -6.20
CA ASP A 107 20.68 6.77 -7.40
C ASP A 107 19.16 6.51 -7.23
N VAL A 108 18.23 7.03 -8.04
CA VAL A 108 18.32 7.61 -9.38
C VAL A 108 17.09 8.49 -9.64
N LYS A 109 17.28 9.60 -10.34
CA LYS A 109 16.28 10.24 -11.21
C LYS A 109 16.98 10.72 -12.48
N PRO A 110 16.27 10.79 -13.62
CA PRO A 110 16.01 9.62 -14.44
C PRO A 110 16.87 9.66 -15.71
N ASP A 111 16.80 8.58 -16.48
CA ASP A 111 17.37 8.48 -17.83
C ASP A 111 16.62 9.34 -18.85
N ARG A 112 15.43 9.83 -18.45
CA ARG A 112 14.55 10.68 -19.25
C ARG A 112 13.84 11.73 -18.41
N ILE A 113 13.61 12.89 -19.00
CA ILE A 113 12.81 13.98 -18.42
C ILE A 113 11.57 14.21 -19.28
N GLY A 114 10.39 14.20 -18.65
CA GLY A 114 9.13 14.56 -19.29
C GLY A 114 8.75 16.02 -19.00
N PHE A 115 8.34 16.76 -20.03
CA PHE A 115 7.77 18.10 -19.91
C PHE A 115 6.24 18.04 -19.88
N GLY A 116 5.60 19.09 -19.36
CA GLY A 116 4.14 19.16 -19.17
C GLY A 116 3.31 19.16 -20.47
N ASP A 117 3.97 19.34 -21.62
CA ASP A 117 3.37 19.23 -22.96
C ASP A 117 3.42 17.80 -23.53
N GLY A 118 3.91 16.84 -22.74
CA GLY A 118 4.00 15.42 -23.12
C GLY A 118 5.27 15.03 -23.86
N ARG A 119 6.19 15.98 -24.09
CA ARG A 119 7.50 15.69 -24.68
C ARG A 119 8.42 15.04 -23.66
N VAL A 120 9.26 14.12 -24.11
CA VAL A 120 10.18 13.37 -23.25
C VAL A 120 11.56 13.41 -23.88
N PHE A 121 12.59 13.67 -23.09
CA PHE A 121 13.98 13.77 -23.55
C PHE A 121 14.82 12.73 -22.82
N ASP A 122 15.73 12.07 -23.54
CA ASP A 122 16.81 11.30 -22.94
C ASP A 122 17.79 12.26 -22.22
N VAL A 123 18.34 11.83 -21.08
CA VAL A 123 19.29 12.63 -20.30
C VAL A 123 20.45 11.78 -19.77
N GLY A 124 21.60 12.43 -19.60
CA GLY A 124 22.84 11.82 -19.14
C GLY A 124 23.70 11.22 -20.27
N ILE A 125 25.01 11.19 -20.01
CA ILE A 125 26.07 10.80 -20.97
C ILE A 125 25.82 9.44 -21.62
N LYS A 126 25.22 8.51 -20.88
CA LYS A 126 24.92 7.15 -21.38
C LYS A 126 23.96 7.13 -22.57
N HIS A 127 23.18 8.20 -22.78
CA HIS A 127 22.31 8.38 -23.93
C HIS A 127 22.90 9.34 -24.98
N GLY A 128 24.18 9.70 -24.84
CA GLY A 128 24.86 10.67 -25.70
C GLY A 128 24.59 12.12 -25.35
N VAL A 129 23.87 12.38 -24.24
CA VAL A 129 23.49 13.74 -23.82
C VAL A 129 24.59 14.33 -22.92
N PRO A 130 25.22 15.45 -23.30
CA PRO A 130 26.21 16.11 -22.45
C PRO A 130 25.67 16.52 -21.07
N ASP A 131 26.53 16.52 -20.05
CA ASP A 131 26.14 16.85 -18.67
C ASP A 131 25.54 18.26 -18.55
N TYR A 132 26.12 19.26 -19.23
CA TYR A 132 25.58 20.63 -19.16
C TYR A 132 24.16 20.75 -19.74
N ILE A 133 23.80 19.91 -20.72
CA ILE A 133 22.44 19.85 -21.28
C ILE A 133 21.52 19.18 -20.27
N THR A 134 21.98 18.07 -19.68
CA THR A 134 21.26 17.34 -18.64
C THR A 134 20.96 18.25 -17.43
N ASP A 135 21.96 18.97 -16.93
CA ASP A 135 21.83 19.92 -15.83
C ASP A 135 20.85 21.06 -16.17
N ALA A 136 20.92 21.58 -17.39
CA ALA A 136 20.01 22.63 -17.85
C ALA A 136 18.56 22.13 -17.96
N MET A 137 18.34 20.92 -18.48
CA MET A 137 17.01 20.30 -18.51
C MET A 137 16.45 20.12 -17.08
N TYR A 138 17.28 19.68 -16.13
CA TYR A 138 16.88 19.59 -14.72
C TYR A 138 16.54 20.95 -14.11
N ALA A 139 17.31 21.99 -14.39
CA ALA A 139 17.04 23.33 -13.88
C ALA A 139 15.69 23.89 -14.39
N THR A 140 15.26 23.46 -15.58
CA THR A 140 13.96 23.86 -16.15
C THR A 140 12.78 22.98 -15.69
N TYR A 141 13.06 21.80 -15.14
CA TYR A 141 12.04 20.86 -14.68
C TYR A 141 11.24 21.45 -13.50
N GLY A 142 9.94 21.67 -13.71
CA GLY A 142 9.02 22.14 -12.67
C GLY A 142 8.82 23.66 -12.55
N VAL A 143 9.50 24.49 -13.37
CA VAL A 143 9.38 25.96 -13.32
C VAL A 143 8.12 26.50 -14.02
N GLY A 144 7.18 25.63 -14.41
CA GLY A 144 6.02 26.04 -15.21
C GLY A 144 6.42 26.61 -16.58
N ALA A 145 7.63 26.29 -17.05
CA ALA A 145 8.12 26.58 -18.39
C ALA A 145 7.35 25.71 -19.39
N GLY A 146 6.07 26.04 -19.62
CA GLY A 146 5.26 25.39 -20.63
C GLY A 146 5.82 25.71 -22.00
N ALA A 147 6.14 24.67 -22.78
CA ALA A 147 6.27 24.57 -24.25
C ALA A 147 6.99 25.68 -25.08
N ARG A 148 7.36 26.83 -24.51
CA ARG A 148 7.77 28.02 -25.27
C ARG A 148 9.28 28.21 -25.41
N SER A 149 10.10 27.41 -24.73
CA SER A 149 11.55 27.57 -24.78
C SER A 149 12.31 26.27 -24.52
N VAL A 150 11.93 25.16 -25.16
CA VAL A 150 12.87 24.04 -25.29
C VAL A 150 13.89 24.49 -26.35
N PRO A 151 15.17 24.63 -26.00
CA PRO A 151 16.21 25.00 -26.95
C PRO A 151 16.31 24.00 -28.12
N GLU A 152 16.66 24.50 -29.31
CA GLU A 152 16.74 23.67 -30.51
C GLU A 152 17.82 22.58 -30.36
N GLU A 153 18.90 22.87 -29.64
CA GLU A 153 19.95 21.92 -29.31
C GLU A 153 19.47 20.73 -28.46
N TRP A 154 18.30 20.81 -27.82
CA TRP A 154 17.77 19.70 -27.01
C TRP A 154 16.90 18.75 -27.84
N LEU A 155 16.44 19.18 -29.02
CA LEU A 155 15.52 18.41 -29.86
C LEU A 155 16.15 17.10 -30.35
N GLU A 156 17.48 17.04 -30.49
CA GLU A 156 18.16 15.80 -30.89
C GLU A 156 18.03 14.67 -29.86
N PHE A 157 17.74 15.03 -28.60
CA PHE A 157 17.55 14.09 -27.50
C PHE A 157 16.07 13.84 -27.19
N GLU A 158 15.15 14.43 -27.96
CA GLU A 158 13.73 14.13 -27.82
C GLU A 158 13.46 12.68 -28.22
N VAL A 159 12.75 11.97 -27.34
CA VAL A 159 12.29 10.62 -27.61
C VAL A 159 11.14 10.70 -28.60
N PRO A 160 11.26 10.05 -29.78
CA PRO A 160 10.20 10.07 -30.78
C PRO A 160 8.87 9.57 -30.22
N ILE A 161 7.78 10.19 -30.66
CA ILE A 161 6.42 9.88 -30.19
C ILE A 161 6.06 8.42 -30.48
N GLU A 162 6.52 7.88 -31.61
CA GLU A 162 6.33 6.48 -32.00
C GLU A 162 6.95 5.54 -30.96
N LYS A 163 8.20 5.80 -30.55
CA LYS A 163 8.89 5.04 -29.50
C LYS A 163 8.16 5.14 -28.16
N LEU A 164 7.66 6.32 -27.80
CA LEU A 164 6.86 6.50 -26.58
C LEU A 164 5.53 5.72 -26.62
N LYS A 165 4.90 5.60 -27.79
CA LYS A 165 3.68 4.79 -27.98
C LYS A 165 3.99 3.31 -27.83
N GLU A 166 5.01 2.82 -28.52
CA GLU A 166 5.44 1.42 -28.42
C GLU A 166 5.78 1.02 -26.97
N GLU A 167 6.55 1.84 -26.26
CA GLU A 167 6.88 1.62 -24.85
C GLU A 167 5.64 1.67 -23.93
N ARG A 168 4.61 2.44 -24.29
CA ARG A 168 3.35 2.47 -23.54
C ARG A 168 2.53 1.22 -23.79
N GLU A 169 2.41 0.80 -25.05
CA GLU A 169 1.70 -0.43 -25.44
C GLU A 169 2.36 -1.66 -24.81
N GLN A 170 3.70 -1.70 -24.82
CA GLN A 170 4.45 -2.77 -24.18
C GLN A 170 4.22 -2.80 -22.67
N ARG A 171 4.27 -1.65 -21.98
CA ARG A 171 3.96 -1.57 -20.54
C ARG A 171 2.51 -1.94 -20.22
N GLU A 172 1.57 -1.60 -21.10
CA GLU A 172 0.17 -2.00 -20.97
C GLU A 172 0.05 -3.52 -21.06
N LYS A 173 0.68 -4.11 -22.07
CA LYS A 173 0.71 -5.55 -22.27
C LYS A 173 1.34 -6.28 -21.09
N GLU A 174 2.49 -5.83 -20.62
CA GLU A 174 3.17 -6.40 -19.44
C GLU A 174 2.30 -6.31 -18.18
N ARG A 175 1.59 -5.19 -18.00
CA ARG A 175 0.66 -5.04 -16.87
C ARG A 175 -0.52 -6.00 -16.98
N GLN A 176 -1.07 -6.16 -18.19
CA GLN A 176 -2.17 -7.07 -18.43
C GLN A 176 -1.74 -8.53 -18.22
N GLU A 177 -0.57 -8.92 -18.74
CA GLU A 177 0.03 -10.23 -18.50
C GLU A 177 0.29 -10.48 -17.01
N ALA A 178 0.80 -9.48 -16.29
CA ALA A 178 1.00 -9.58 -14.84
C ALA A 178 -0.32 -9.78 -14.08
N LEU A 179 -1.38 -9.07 -14.48
CA LEU A 179 -2.71 -9.19 -13.89
C LEU A 179 -3.35 -10.56 -14.19
N GLU A 180 -3.15 -11.09 -15.38
CA GLU A 180 -3.59 -12.46 -15.75
C GLU A 180 -2.79 -13.52 -14.99
N MET A 181 -1.48 -13.34 -14.86
CA MET A 181 -0.64 -14.23 -14.03
C MET A 181 -1.02 -14.19 -12.56
N GLU A 182 -1.40 -13.03 -12.02
CA GLU A 182 -1.89 -12.92 -10.66
C GLU A 182 -3.25 -13.64 -10.50
N ASN A 183 -4.20 -13.42 -11.41
CA ASN A 183 -5.49 -14.10 -11.41
C ASN A 183 -5.33 -15.62 -11.42
N THR A 184 -4.45 -16.14 -12.28
CA THR A 184 -4.18 -17.58 -12.37
C THR A 184 -3.55 -18.11 -11.08
N LYS A 185 -2.61 -17.38 -10.46
CA LYS A 185 -2.06 -17.76 -9.15
C LYS A 185 -3.14 -17.82 -8.05
N ILE A 186 -4.08 -16.88 -8.04
CA ILE A 186 -5.20 -16.88 -7.10
C ILE A 186 -6.12 -18.08 -7.35
N LEU A 187 -6.50 -18.36 -8.60
CA LEU A 187 -7.36 -19.49 -8.97
C LEU A 187 -6.72 -20.86 -8.68
N ASP A 188 -5.39 -20.94 -8.82
CA ASP A 188 -4.60 -22.13 -8.49
C ASP A 188 -4.35 -22.29 -6.98
N GLY A 189 -4.80 -21.32 -6.15
CA GLY A 189 -4.60 -21.33 -4.71
C GLY A 189 -3.15 -21.10 -4.27
N ARG A 190 -2.31 -20.58 -5.17
CA ARG A 190 -0.89 -20.25 -4.95
C ARG A 190 -0.66 -18.83 -4.46
N TYR A 191 -1.69 -17.99 -4.45
CA TYR A 191 -1.63 -16.64 -3.94
C TYR A 191 -2.91 -16.28 -3.20
N SER A 192 -2.76 -15.81 -1.97
CA SER A 192 -3.83 -15.48 -1.04
C SER A 192 -3.31 -14.49 0.03
N VAL A 193 -4.21 -13.99 0.88
CA VAL A 193 -3.82 -13.17 2.05
C VAL A 193 -2.89 -13.88 3.03
N ARG A 194 -2.81 -15.23 2.99
CA ARG A 194 -1.89 -16.03 3.80
C ARG A 194 -0.43 -15.80 3.43
N ASP A 195 -0.20 -15.44 2.18
CA ASP A 195 1.13 -15.29 1.58
C ASP A 195 1.66 -13.85 1.72
N ILE A 196 0.82 -12.94 2.25
CA ILE A 196 1.19 -11.56 2.57
C ILE A 196 1.78 -11.56 3.99
N ASP A 197 3.09 -11.78 4.07
CA ASP A 197 3.84 -11.71 5.32
C ASP A 197 4.26 -10.26 5.62
N MET A 198 3.92 -9.81 6.83
CA MET A 198 4.36 -8.51 7.38
C MET A 198 5.45 -8.68 8.44
N GLY A 199 5.87 -9.91 8.74
CA GLY A 199 6.88 -10.22 9.76
C GLY A 199 8.23 -9.56 9.50
N CYS A 200 8.57 -9.30 8.23
CA CYS A 200 9.75 -8.51 7.87
C CYS A 200 9.64 -7.02 8.25
N PHE A 201 8.42 -6.48 8.40
CA PHE A 201 8.18 -5.11 8.83
C PHE A 201 8.04 -4.98 10.35
N LEU A 202 7.52 -6.02 11.01
CA LEU A 202 7.15 -6.01 12.43
C LEU A 202 8.26 -6.51 13.36
N ASN A 203 9.22 -7.29 12.86
CA ASN A 203 10.37 -7.80 13.62
C ASN A 203 11.60 -6.86 13.60
N LEU A 204 11.41 -5.54 13.72
CA LEU A 204 12.52 -4.58 13.75
C LEU A 204 13.18 -4.38 15.13
N GLU A 205 12.70 -5.06 16.18
CA GLU A 205 13.37 -5.07 17.48
C GLU A 205 13.68 -6.51 17.92
N SER A 206 14.77 -7.06 17.38
CA SER A 206 15.52 -8.18 18.00
C SER A 206 16.91 -8.29 17.37
N SER A 207 17.77 -7.28 17.58
CA SER A 207 19.23 -7.41 17.48
C SER A 207 19.92 -6.37 18.35
#